data_AF-A0A7C2AL57-F1
#
_entry.id   AF-A0A7C2AL57-F1
#
_cell.length_a   1.000
_cell.length_b   1.000
_cell.length_c   1.000
_cell.angle_alpha   90.00
_cell.angle_beta   90.00
_cell.angle_gamma   90.00
#
_symmetry.space_group_name_H-M   'P 1'
#
loop_
_entity.id
_entity.type
_entity.pdbx_description
1 polymer ?
#
loop_
_entity_poly.entity_id
_entity_poly.type
_entity_poly.pdbx_seq_one_letter_code
_entity_poly.pdbx_strand_id
1 'polypeptide(L)'
;MLLLTSLLLTAAPALPKLNDPAWESLPIPIEWSSSMGARLVAGLDGETYVHWVEESKEDGARLRYSVLGERGWGEPRTVAAGSDWLVNWADAPVLAVAEDGSMAATWLVHTGAEGTWDYGIRLAVSRDGDSWSDPVRLHDDPAGPEHGFVSLVPMPAEAGGGFEAVWLDSRAMKGGEGEHGTGAMQLLSRRIQIAGPLVELGPELVLDDRTCDCCQTSAVSDGAGGVLVAYRDRSPKEVRDISLVRIADGKLDGHMDPPADRWTVSGCPVNGPSLARRGAALAAAWFTMDLGLTGKAKPQPMVRACFGTTSQGFGSARRVDLGKPIGRATATFGPDGHLFVAWLEQGGDRGARWLLQDLGTPANPATDLGSPEVLGEVEASRRSGFASLLWNGERLLFAFTRTAEDGTTRVDSLVRR
;
A
#
# COMPACT_ATOMS: atom_id res chain seq x y z
N MET A 1 55.82 -8.24 1.81
CA MET A 1 54.78 -7.19 1.91
C MET A 1 53.46 -7.78 1.47
N LEU A 2 52.66 -8.29 2.42
CA LEU A 2 51.24 -8.60 2.17
C LEU A 2 50.46 -7.36 2.61
N LEU A 3 49.67 -6.76 1.71
CA LEU A 3 48.63 -5.81 2.09
C LEU A 3 47.34 -6.59 2.36
N LEU A 4 46.88 -6.58 3.62
CA LEU A 4 45.50 -6.88 3.97
C LEU A 4 44.64 -5.68 3.56
N THR A 5 43.68 -5.90 2.68
CA THR A 5 42.56 -4.99 2.43
C THR A 5 41.53 -5.17 3.54
N SER A 6 41.42 -4.20 4.44
CA SER A 6 40.32 -4.12 5.42
C SER A 6 39.02 -3.75 4.70
N LEU A 7 38.05 -4.65 4.78
CA LEU A 7 36.66 -4.41 4.44
C LEU A 7 36.06 -3.47 5.50
N LEU A 8 35.75 -2.23 5.11
CA LEU A 8 35.02 -1.28 5.96
C LEU A 8 33.56 -1.73 6.06
N LEU A 9 33.20 -2.41 7.14
CA LEU A 9 31.80 -2.54 7.55
C LEU A 9 31.29 -1.15 7.94
N THR A 10 30.45 -0.56 7.09
CA THR A 10 29.66 0.62 7.47
C THR A 10 28.72 0.21 8.60
N ALA A 11 28.91 0.79 9.79
CA ALA A 11 28.02 0.57 10.91
C ALA A 11 26.61 1.01 10.52
N ALA A 12 25.63 0.10 10.63
CA ALA A 12 24.23 0.42 10.42
C ALA A 12 23.80 1.55 11.38
N PRO A 13 22.98 2.52 10.95
CA PRO A 13 22.45 3.54 11.83
C PRO A 13 21.71 2.88 13.00
N ALA A 14 21.89 3.43 14.21
CA ALA A 14 21.27 2.90 15.40
C ALA A 14 19.75 2.72 15.20
N LEU A 15 19.24 1.55 15.58
CA LEU A 15 17.82 1.25 15.60
C LEU A 15 17.08 2.28 16.49
N PRO A 16 15.82 2.60 16.20
CA PRO A 16 15.04 3.46 17.09
C PRO A 16 15.05 2.88 18.51
N LYS A 17 15.02 3.76 19.52
CA LYS A 17 14.63 3.33 20.87
C LYS A 17 13.19 2.84 20.76
N LEU A 18 13.03 1.52 20.67
CA LEU A 18 11.76 0.85 20.88
C LEU A 18 11.34 1.20 22.31
N ASN A 19 10.38 2.12 22.43
CA ASN A 19 9.88 2.55 23.74
C ASN A 19 8.88 1.55 24.33
N ASP A 20 8.47 0.55 23.54
CA ASP A 20 7.58 -0.53 23.97
C ASP A 20 8.30 -1.89 23.95
N PRO A 21 8.42 -2.60 25.09
CA PRO A 21 9.07 -3.91 25.16
C PRO A 21 8.33 -5.02 24.40
N ALA A 22 7.10 -4.78 23.91
CA ALA A 22 6.35 -5.78 23.14
C ALA A 22 6.83 -5.93 21.69
N TRP A 23 7.59 -4.97 21.16
CA TRP A 23 8.08 -4.98 19.78
C TRP A 23 9.58 -5.28 19.73
N GLU A 24 9.95 -6.24 18.88
CA GLU A 24 11.33 -6.59 18.58
C GLU A 24 11.72 -6.09 17.19
N SER A 25 12.96 -5.65 17.03
CA SER A 25 13.49 -5.30 15.71
C SER A 25 13.63 -6.56 14.84
N LEU A 26 13.18 -6.46 13.59
CA LEU A 26 13.29 -7.49 12.57
C LEU A 26 13.97 -6.87 11.34
N PRO A 27 15.31 -6.82 11.27
CA PRO A 27 16.02 -6.07 10.23
C PRO A 27 15.81 -6.65 8.84
N ILE A 28 15.46 -5.80 7.87
CA ILE A 28 15.35 -6.19 6.45
C ILE A 28 16.77 -6.23 5.83
N PRO A 29 17.13 -7.28 5.09
CA PRO A 29 18.49 -7.49 4.57
C PRO A 29 18.77 -6.62 3.35
N ILE A 30 18.92 -5.32 3.57
CA ILE A 30 19.13 -4.34 2.51
C ILE A 30 20.62 -4.21 2.19
N GLU A 31 20.94 -4.28 0.90
CA GLU A 31 22.32 -4.29 0.39
C GLU A 31 22.82 -2.92 -0.09
N TRP A 32 21.94 -2.09 -0.66
CA TRP A 32 22.32 -0.75 -1.13
C TRP A 32 22.16 0.34 -0.07
N SER A 33 22.68 1.53 -0.38
CA SER A 33 22.73 2.67 0.54
C SER A 33 21.35 3.28 0.81
N SER A 34 20.43 3.22 -0.15
CA SER A 34 19.07 3.72 -0.01
C SER A 34 18.04 2.63 -0.26
N SER A 35 16.96 2.65 0.52
CA SER A 35 15.80 1.78 0.35
C SER A 35 14.52 2.46 0.81
N MET A 36 13.39 2.11 0.18
CA MET A 36 12.07 2.62 0.56
C MET A 36 10.94 1.70 0.11
N GLY A 37 9.71 2.05 0.51
CA GLY A 37 8.50 1.41 0.00
C GLY A 37 8.32 -0.03 0.46
N ALA A 38 8.86 -0.39 1.64
CA ALA A 38 8.69 -1.73 2.17
C ALA A 38 7.22 -2.06 2.42
N ARG A 39 6.75 -3.19 1.87
CA ARG A 39 5.44 -3.76 2.22
C ARG A 39 5.56 -5.22 2.60
N LEU A 40 4.74 -5.58 3.58
CA LEU A 40 4.58 -6.93 4.07
C LEU A 40 3.45 -7.62 3.28
N VAL A 41 3.64 -8.89 2.95
CA VAL A 41 2.67 -9.70 2.20
C VAL A 41 2.46 -11.02 2.94
N ALA A 42 1.21 -11.36 3.22
CA ALA A 42 0.83 -12.74 3.55
C ALA A 42 0.48 -13.44 2.23
N GLY A 43 1.33 -14.37 1.80
CA GLY A 43 1.09 -15.16 0.60
C GLY A 43 -0.06 -16.14 0.80
N LEU A 44 -0.76 -16.47 -0.29
CA LEU A 44 -1.78 -17.53 -0.23
C LEU A 44 -1.16 -18.93 -0.09
N ASP A 45 0.15 -19.06 -0.33
CA ASP A 45 0.95 -20.25 -0.06
C ASP A 45 1.26 -20.45 1.44
N GLY A 46 0.86 -19.51 2.30
CA GLY A 46 1.03 -19.55 3.74
C GLY A 46 2.34 -18.92 4.24
N GLU A 47 3.20 -18.44 3.34
CA GLU A 47 4.45 -17.80 3.69
C GLU A 47 4.27 -16.28 3.90
N THR A 48 5.21 -15.67 4.61
CA THR A 48 5.24 -14.22 4.82
C THR A 48 6.41 -13.59 4.09
N TYR A 49 6.15 -12.53 3.34
CA TYR A 49 7.15 -11.84 2.54
C TYR A 49 7.28 -10.39 2.97
N VAL A 50 8.45 -9.82 2.74
CA VAL A 50 8.66 -8.37 2.65
C VAL A 50 9.29 -8.07 1.30
N HIS A 51 8.79 -7.04 0.62
CA HIS A 51 9.44 -6.51 -0.57
C HIS A 51 9.75 -5.02 -0.40
N TRP A 52 10.79 -4.52 -1.05
CA TRP A 52 11.24 -3.13 -0.97
C TRP A 52 11.99 -2.73 -2.23
N VAL A 53 12.14 -1.42 -2.44
CA VAL A 53 13.02 -0.88 -3.48
C VAL A 53 14.36 -0.54 -2.86
N GLU A 54 15.44 -0.87 -3.55
CA GLU A 54 16.77 -0.36 -3.31
C GLU A 54 17.19 0.60 -4.42
N GLU A 55 17.88 1.67 -4.05
CA GLU A 55 18.39 2.68 -4.99
C GLU A 55 19.90 2.91 -4.81
N SER A 56 20.56 3.06 -5.94
CA SER A 56 21.99 3.32 -6.09
C SER A 56 22.15 4.39 -7.18
N LYS A 57 23.04 5.37 -6.96
CA LYS A 57 23.36 6.38 -8.00
C LYS A 57 24.02 5.76 -9.23
N GLU A 58 24.69 4.63 -9.06
CA GLU A 58 25.48 3.96 -10.10
C GLU A 58 24.64 2.93 -10.87
N ASP A 59 23.74 2.23 -10.16
CA ASP A 59 23.03 1.05 -10.68
C ASP A 59 21.52 1.28 -10.92
N GLY A 60 21.00 2.45 -10.59
CA GLY A 60 19.57 2.76 -10.70
C GLY A 60 18.77 2.19 -9.52
N ALA A 61 17.66 1.53 -9.81
CA ALA A 61 16.76 0.95 -8.81
C ALA A 61 16.52 -0.54 -9.04
N ARG A 62 16.22 -1.27 -7.95
CA ARG A 62 15.80 -2.67 -8.02
C ARG A 62 14.73 -3.00 -6.98
N LEU A 63 13.78 -3.84 -7.37
CA LEU A 63 12.76 -4.42 -6.48
C LEU A 63 13.31 -5.72 -5.91
N ARG A 64 13.41 -5.76 -4.59
CA ARG A 64 13.89 -6.90 -3.81
C ARG A 64 12.74 -7.47 -2.99
N TYR A 65 12.81 -8.76 -2.70
CA TYR A 65 11.94 -9.37 -1.69
C TYR A 65 12.69 -10.42 -0.86
N SER A 66 12.16 -10.74 0.31
CA SER A 66 12.66 -11.77 1.20
C SER A 66 11.49 -12.48 1.88
N VAL A 67 11.70 -13.75 2.23
CA VAL A 67 10.72 -14.62 2.92
C VAL A 67 11.08 -14.68 4.40
N LEU A 68 10.08 -14.64 5.27
CA LEU A 68 10.25 -14.72 6.72
C LEU A 68 10.57 -16.17 7.14
N GLY A 69 11.79 -16.42 7.59
CA GLY A 69 12.16 -17.68 8.25
C GLY A 69 12.08 -17.61 9.77
N GLU A 70 12.44 -18.70 10.44
CA GLU A 70 12.46 -18.80 11.91
C GLU A 70 13.33 -17.74 12.59
N ARG A 71 14.44 -17.38 11.95
CA ARG A 71 15.45 -16.43 12.46
C ARG A 71 15.26 -15.00 11.92
N GLY A 72 14.18 -14.76 11.18
CA GLY A 72 13.88 -13.50 10.52
C GLY A 72 13.95 -13.59 8.99
N TRP A 73 14.04 -12.44 8.32
CA TRP A 73 14.07 -12.36 6.87
C TRP A 73 15.27 -13.13 6.27
N GLY A 74 14.99 -13.99 5.29
CA GLY A 74 15.98 -14.77 4.56
C GLY A 74 16.78 -13.95 3.53
N GLU A 75 17.54 -14.62 2.68
CA GLU A 75 18.35 -13.97 1.64
C GLU A 75 17.47 -13.20 0.64
N PRO A 76 17.79 -11.93 0.33
CA PRO A 76 17.03 -11.11 -0.60
C PRO A 76 17.15 -11.60 -2.06
N ARG A 77 16.02 -11.71 -2.74
CA ARG A 77 15.90 -12.06 -4.17
C ARG A 77 15.49 -10.83 -4.99
N THR A 78 15.94 -10.75 -6.24
CA THR A 78 15.60 -9.63 -7.15
C THR A 78 14.41 -10.03 -8.01
N VAL A 79 13.42 -9.14 -8.07
CA VAL A 79 12.31 -9.22 -9.03
C VAL A 79 12.72 -8.60 -10.36
N ALA A 80 13.16 -7.34 -10.31
CA ALA A 80 13.54 -6.55 -11.47
C ALA A 80 14.51 -5.44 -11.06
N ALA A 81 15.27 -4.93 -12.03
CA ALA A 81 16.16 -3.79 -11.87
C ALA A 81 16.16 -2.93 -13.14
N GLY A 82 16.42 -1.63 -13.01
CA GLY A 82 16.50 -0.70 -14.14
C GLY A 82 16.89 0.71 -13.73
N SER A 83 17.34 1.50 -14.71
CA SER A 83 17.73 2.90 -14.51
C SER A 83 16.64 3.91 -14.87
N ASP A 84 15.53 3.45 -15.46
CA ASP A 84 14.38 4.24 -15.92
C ASP A 84 13.21 4.24 -14.91
N TRP A 85 13.44 3.75 -13.70
CA TRP A 85 12.40 3.59 -12.69
C TRP A 85 11.95 4.94 -12.12
N LEU A 86 10.64 5.09 -11.95
CA LEU A 86 10.09 6.15 -11.12
C LEU A 86 10.01 5.61 -9.67
N VAL A 87 11.00 5.92 -8.86
CA VAL A 87 10.95 5.61 -7.42
C VAL A 87 10.40 6.80 -6.67
N ASN A 88 9.28 6.61 -5.98
CA ASN A 88 8.65 7.68 -5.20
C ASN A 88 8.05 7.17 -3.88
N TRP A 89 7.83 8.11 -2.95
CA TRP A 89 7.41 7.80 -1.58
C TRP A 89 5.92 7.44 -1.44
N ALA A 90 5.10 7.74 -2.45
CA ALA A 90 3.64 7.63 -2.39
C ALA A 90 3.10 6.39 -3.13
N ASP A 91 3.77 6.00 -4.20
CA ASP A 91 3.40 4.91 -5.08
C ASP A 91 4.59 3.96 -5.18
N ALA A 92 4.53 2.92 -4.35
CA ALA A 92 5.58 1.91 -4.23
C ALA A 92 5.19 0.68 -5.06
N PRO A 93 6.18 -0.11 -5.51
CA PRO A 93 5.94 -1.42 -6.09
C PRO A 93 5.02 -2.29 -5.23
N VAL A 94 4.42 -3.31 -5.83
CA VAL A 94 3.63 -4.32 -5.12
C VAL A 94 4.03 -5.72 -5.55
N LEU A 95 3.91 -6.66 -4.62
CA LEU A 95 4.12 -8.09 -4.82
C LEU A 95 2.88 -8.83 -4.30
N ALA A 96 2.41 -9.82 -5.06
CA ALA A 96 1.37 -10.74 -4.65
C ALA A 96 1.84 -12.18 -4.86
N VAL A 97 1.42 -13.08 -3.98
CA VAL A 97 1.81 -14.51 -4.00
C VAL A 97 0.55 -15.37 -3.95
N ALA A 98 0.38 -16.20 -4.97
CA ALA A 98 -0.74 -17.13 -5.12
C ALA A 98 -0.51 -18.44 -4.34
N GLU A 99 -1.54 -19.27 -4.25
CA GLU A 99 -1.54 -20.51 -3.45
C GLU A 99 -0.51 -21.54 -3.94
N ASP A 100 -0.21 -21.54 -5.24
CA ASP A 100 0.80 -22.42 -5.85
C ASP A 100 2.22 -21.85 -5.78
N GLY A 101 2.43 -20.76 -5.05
CA GLY A 101 3.70 -20.04 -4.95
C GLY A 101 4.00 -19.13 -6.15
N SER A 102 3.13 -19.09 -7.16
CA SER A 102 3.29 -18.13 -8.27
C SER A 102 3.20 -16.70 -7.75
N MET A 103 4.02 -15.82 -8.32
CA MET A 103 4.13 -14.43 -7.92
C MET A 103 3.82 -13.49 -9.08
N ALA A 104 3.29 -12.32 -8.75
CA ALA A 104 3.21 -11.19 -9.67
C ALA A 104 3.70 -9.94 -8.95
N ALA A 105 4.43 -9.10 -9.67
CA ALA A 105 4.99 -7.88 -9.12
C ALA A 105 4.89 -6.73 -10.10
N THR A 106 4.63 -5.53 -9.58
CA THR A 106 4.60 -4.31 -10.41
C THR A 106 5.51 -3.23 -9.87
N TRP A 107 6.05 -2.41 -10.77
CA TRP A 107 6.83 -1.22 -10.44
C TRP A 107 6.59 -0.13 -11.50
N LEU A 108 7.04 1.08 -11.21
CA LEU A 108 6.82 2.23 -12.09
C LEU A 108 8.07 2.55 -12.89
N VAL A 109 7.87 2.98 -14.14
CA VAL A 109 8.92 3.50 -15.01
C VAL A 109 8.50 4.81 -15.62
N HIS A 110 9.47 5.69 -15.88
CA HIS A 110 9.23 6.89 -16.66
C HIS A 110 8.85 6.51 -18.10
N THR A 111 7.78 7.10 -18.63
CA THR A 111 7.31 6.84 -20.00
C THR A 111 7.29 8.08 -20.89
N GLY A 112 7.36 9.28 -20.31
CA GLY A 112 7.39 10.53 -21.06
C GLY A 112 8.79 11.10 -21.26
N ALA A 113 8.84 12.25 -21.92
CA ALA A 113 10.08 13.03 -22.06
C ALA A 113 10.58 13.50 -20.69
N GLU A 114 11.88 13.78 -20.60
CA GLU A 114 12.51 14.31 -19.39
C GLU A 114 11.76 15.57 -18.89
N GLY A 115 11.40 15.59 -17.60
CA GLY A 115 10.65 16.68 -16.98
C GLY A 115 9.12 16.58 -17.06
N THR A 116 8.58 15.55 -17.73
CA THR A 116 7.16 15.20 -17.62
C THR A 116 6.91 14.28 -16.43
N TRP A 117 5.70 14.33 -15.88
CA TRP A 117 5.25 13.40 -14.84
C TRP A 117 4.64 12.13 -15.43
N ASP A 118 4.89 11.81 -16.70
CA ASP A 118 4.28 10.65 -17.35
C ASP A 118 5.04 9.37 -16.95
N TYR A 119 4.37 8.47 -16.24
CA TYR A 119 4.90 7.16 -15.82
C TYR A 119 3.89 6.04 -16.06
N GLY A 120 4.43 4.85 -16.29
CA GLY A 120 3.67 3.64 -16.58
C GLY A 120 4.00 2.50 -15.63
N ILE A 121 3.13 1.50 -15.62
CA ILE A 121 3.24 0.33 -14.74
C ILE A 121 3.86 -0.82 -15.52
N ARG A 122 4.99 -1.32 -15.02
CA ARG A 122 5.57 -2.61 -15.43
C ARG A 122 5.03 -3.72 -14.55
N LEU A 123 4.85 -4.89 -15.15
CA LEU A 123 4.43 -6.12 -14.52
C LEU A 123 5.37 -7.25 -14.93
N ALA A 124 5.79 -8.07 -13.98
CA ALA A 124 6.40 -9.37 -14.24
C ALA A 124 5.76 -10.43 -13.34
N VAL A 125 5.82 -11.68 -13.80
CA VAL A 125 5.33 -12.85 -13.05
C VAL A 125 6.44 -13.86 -12.87
N SER A 126 6.32 -14.70 -11.84
CA SER A 126 7.22 -15.81 -11.58
C SER A 126 6.44 -17.02 -11.08
N ARG A 127 6.96 -18.23 -11.32
CA ARG A 127 6.39 -19.49 -10.81
C ARG A 127 7.18 -20.06 -9.63
N ASP A 128 8.41 -19.58 -9.42
CA ASP A 128 9.37 -20.10 -8.44
C ASP A 128 9.96 -18.97 -7.55
N GLY A 129 9.63 -17.72 -7.86
CA GLY A 129 10.18 -16.52 -7.23
C GLY A 129 11.61 -16.17 -7.66
N ASP A 130 12.28 -17.03 -8.43
CA ASP A 130 13.67 -16.88 -8.84
C ASP A 130 13.78 -16.44 -10.30
N SER A 131 12.98 -17.07 -11.16
CA SER A 131 12.91 -16.80 -12.59
C SER A 131 11.69 -15.92 -12.87
N TRP A 132 11.93 -14.68 -13.30
CA TRP A 132 10.88 -13.72 -13.64
C TRP A 132 10.70 -13.61 -15.15
N SER A 133 9.46 -13.42 -15.59
CA SER A 133 9.15 -13.13 -16.99
C SER A 133 9.78 -11.81 -17.44
N ASP A 134 9.94 -11.63 -18.75
CA ASP A 134 10.19 -10.30 -19.30
C ASP A 134 9.08 -9.32 -18.86
N PRO A 135 9.43 -8.10 -18.42
CA PRO A 135 8.41 -7.15 -17.97
C PRO A 135 7.49 -6.70 -19.09
N VAL A 136 6.18 -6.74 -18.86
CA VAL A 136 5.15 -6.18 -19.75
C VAL A 136 4.57 -4.88 -19.18
N ARG A 137 3.87 -4.09 -19.99
CA ARG A 137 3.04 -2.99 -19.45
C ARG A 137 1.75 -3.56 -18.89
N LEU A 138 1.29 -3.05 -17.76
CA LEU A 138 -0.02 -3.44 -17.21
C LEU A 138 -1.19 -2.81 -17.99
N HIS A 139 -0.98 -1.65 -18.60
CA HIS A 139 -1.98 -0.88 -19.33
C HIS A 139 -1.75 -0.94 -20.85
N ASP A 140 -2.83 -0.79 -21.63
CA ASP A 140 -2.83 -1.02 -23.09
C ASP A 140 -2.20 0.13 -23.88
N ASP A 141 -2.29 1.36 -23.39
CA ASP A 141 -1.75 2.53 -24.08
C ASP A 141 -0.20 2.57 -24.02
N PRO A 142 0.45 3.09 -25.07
CA PRO A 142 1.90 2.97 -25.20
C PRO A 142 2.72 3.98 -24.39
N ALA A 143 2.19 5.18 -24.10
CA ALA A 143 2.85 6.24 -23.30
C ALA A 143 1.97 7.50 -23.18
N GLY A 144 2.29 8.36 -22.20
CA GLY A 144 1.81 9.75 -22.11
C GLY A 144 0.89 10.05 -20.92
N PRO A 145 0.02 9.16 -20.46
CA PRO A 145 -0.71 9.31 -19.20
C PRO A 145 0.10 8.79 -18.00
N GLU A 146 -0.35 9.16 -16.81
CA GLU A 146 0.10 8.64 -15.53
C GLU A 146 -0.71 7.37 -15.20
N HIS A 147 0.00 6.30 -14.85
CA HIS A 147 -0.58 5.03 -14.44
C HIS A 147 0.09 4.55 -13.16
N GLY A 148 -0.66 4.39 -12.07
CA GLY A 148 -0.06 4.05 -10.77
C GLY A 148 -1.02 3.65 -9.67
N PHE A 149 -0.52 3.68 -8.44
CA PHE A 149 -1.22 3.38 -7.19
C PHE A 149 -1.83 1.97 -7.17
N VAL A 150 -1.02 1.01 -7.60
CA VAL A 150 -1.46 -0.36 -7.85
C VAL A 150 -1.83 -1.09 -6.56
N SER A 151 -2.98 -1.74 -6.57
CA SER A 151 -3.29 -2.87 -5.68
C SER A 151 -3.28 -4.15 -6.50
N LEU A 152 -2.66 -5.21 -5.96
CA LEU A 152 -2.52 -6.49 -6.65
C LEU A 152 -2.97 -7.61 -5.70
N VAL A 153 -3.98 -8.38 -6.13
CA VAL A 153 -4.62 -9.40 -5.29
C VAL A 153 -4.44 -10.77 -5.96
N PRO A 154 -3.81 -11.75 -5.29
CA PRO A 154 -3.76 -13.12 -5.78
C PRO A 154 -5.16 -13.75 -5.67
N MET A 155 -5.49 -14.56 -6.66
CA MET A 155 -6.84 -15.08 -6.83
C MET A 155 -6.85 -16.58 -6.58
N PRO A 156 -7.84 -17.08 -5.83
CA PRO A 156 -7.85 -18.48 -5.46
C PRO A 156 -8.12 -19.36 -6.70
N ALA A 157 -7.68 -20.61 -6.64
CA ALA A 157 -7.76 -21.53 -7.78
C ALA A 157 -9.21 -21.74 -8.27
N GLU A 158 -10.18 -21.79 -7.35
CA GLU A 158 -11.60 -21.89 -7.66
C GLU A 158 -12.17 -20.67 -8.41
N ALA A 159 -11.50 -19.51 -8.33
CA ALA A 159 -11.81 -18.31 -9.08
C ALA A 159 -10.97 -18.18 -10.37
N GLY A 160 -10.35 -19.28 -10.81
CA GLY A 160 -9.53 -19.33 -12.01
C GLY A 160 -8.05 -18.98 -11.80
N GLY A 161 -7.60 -18.79 -10.55
CA GLY A 161 -6.20 -18.50 -10.25
C GLY A 161 -5.69 -17.17 -10.81
N GLY A 162 -4.38 -16.97 -10.78
CA GLY A 162 -3.74 -15.73 -11.26
C GLY A 162 -3.96 -14.55 -10.31
N PHE A 163 -4.10 -13.34 -10.86
CA PHE A 163 -4.16 -12.11 -10.08
C PHE A 163 -5.20 -11.12 -10.62
N GLU A 164 -5.69 -10.25 -9.75
CA GLU A 164 -6.42 -9.04 -10.10
C GLU A 164 -5.54 -7.83 -9.80
N ALA A 165 -5.32 -6.96 -10.80
CA ALA A 165 -4.66 -5.68 -10.60
C ALA A 165 -5.68 -4.55 -10.67
N VAL A 166 -5.51 -3.54 -9.83
CA VAL A 166 -6.29 -2.30 -9.81
C VAL A 166 -5.33 -1.13 -9.83
N TRP A 167 -5.57 -0.11 -10.64
CA TRP A 167 -4.71 1.08 -10.72
C TRP A 167 -5.52 2.37 -10.97
N LEU A 168 -4.88 3.50 -10.68
CA LEU A 168 -5.31 4.83 -11.10
C LEU A 168 -4.74 5.16 -12.47
N ASP A 169 -5.58 5.69 -13.35
CA ASP A 169 -5.28 5.92 -14.76
C ASP A 169 -5.68 7.32 -15.23
N SER A 170 -4.71 8.11 -15.72
CA SER A 170 -4.95 9.50 -16.09
C SER A 170 -5.28 9.72 -17.57
N ARG A 171 -5.52 8.65 -18.37
CA ARG A 171 -5.86 8.77 -19.80
C ARG A 171 -7.01 9.73 -20.05
N ALA A 172 -8.08 9.64 -19.26
CA ALA A 172 -9.25 10.50 -19.41
C ALA A 172 -9.04 11.94 -18.88
N MET A 173 -7.91 12.27 -18.24
CA MET A 173 -7.58 13.63 -17.81
C MET A 173 -7.18 14.53 -18.97
N LYS A 174 -6.58 13.97 -20.02
CA LYS A 174 -6.19 14.72 -21.22
C LYS A 174 -7.41 14.85 -22.13
N GLY A 175 -8.03 16.04 -22.14
CA GLY A 175 -9.09 16.42 -23.07
C GLY A 175 -8.77 17.76 -23.74
N GLY A 176 -8.55 17.74 -25.06
CA GLY A 176 -8.54 18.94 -25.90
C GLY A 176 -9.96 19.33 -26.35
N GLU A 177 -10.11 20.52 -26.94
CA GLU A 177 -11.38 20.91 -27.58
C GLU A 177 -11.77 19.88 -28.65
N GLY A 178 -12.83 19.11 -28.38
CA GLY A 178 -13.38 18.11 -29.30
C GLY A 178 -13.09 16.64 -28.96
N GLU A 179 -12.34 16.34 -27.90
CA GLU A 179 -12.11 14.97 -27.42
C GLU A 179 -12.91 14.64 -26.15
N HIS A 180 -13.48 13.43 -26.09
CA HIS A 180 -14.30 12.94 -24.98
C HIS A 180 -13.46 12.49 -23.77
N GLY A 181 -12.63 13.36 -23.20
CA GLY A 181 -12.00 13.13 -21.89
C GLY A 181 -12.91 13.58 -20.75
N THR A 182 -13.03 12.79 -19.67
CA THR A 182 -13.82 13.18 -18.47
C THR A 182 -13.13 14.28 -17.65
N GLY A 183 -11.86 14.59 -17.94
CA GLY A 183 -11.05 15.55 -17.19
C GLY A 183 -10.70 15.04 -15.79
N ALA A 184 -10.67 13.72 -15.59
CA ALA A 184 -10.47 13.10 -14.29
C ALA A 184 -9.64 11.81 -14.35
N MET A 185 -8.98 11.52 -13.22
CA MET A 185 -8.35 10.24 -12.95
C MET A 185 -9.42 9.15 -12.88
N GLN A 186 -9.18 8.00 -13.51
CA GLN A 186 -10.08 6.85 -13.47
C GLN A 186 -9.52 5.76 -12.55
N LEU A 187 -10.39 4.85 -12.12
CA LEU A 187 -10.01 3.59 -11.46
C LEU A 187 -10.24 2.45 -12.44
N LEU A 188 -9.20 1.67 -12.72
CA LEU A 188 -9.27 0.53 -13.63
C LEU A 188 -8.84 -0.75 -12.93
N SER A 189 -9.23 -1.87 -13.54
CA SER A 189 -8.80 -3.20 -13.13
C SER A 189 -8.61 -4.13 -14.33
N ARG A 190 -7.83 -5.20 -14.15
CA ARG A 190 -7.76 -6.31 -15.10
C ARG A 190 -7.25 -7.59 -14.45
N ARG A 191 -7.65 -8.72 -15.05
CA ARG A 191 -7.10 -10.05 -14.78
C ARG A 191 -5.70 -10.21 -15.33
N ILE A 192 -4.85 -10.88 -14.57
CA ILE A 192 -3.52 -11.34 -14.98
C ILE A 192 -3.48 -12.86 -14.83
N GLN A 193 -3.05 -13.55 -15.89
CA GLN A 193 -2.84 -14.99 -15.91
C GLN A 193 -1.39 -15.32 -16.28
N ILE A 194 -0.90 -16.48 -15.80
CA ILE A 194 0.44 -16.98 -16.12
C ILE A 194 0.30 -18.16 -17.10
N ALA A 195 0.57 -17.90 -18.38
CA ALA A 195 0.54 -18.90 -19.44
C ALA A 195 1.96 -19.38 -19.77
N GLY A 196 2.41 -20.44 -19.10
CA GLY A 196 3.81 -20.89 -19.20
C GLY A 196 4.77 -19.81 -18.69
N PRO A 197 5.73 -19.31 -19.51
CA PRO A 197 6.62 -18.20 -19.16
C PRO A 197 6.04 -16.82 -19.50
N LEU A 198 4.83 -16.75 -20.08
CA LEU A 198 4.23 -15.50 -20.56
C LEU A 198 3.17 -14.96 -19.60
N VAL A 199 3.00 -13.65 -19.64
CA VAL A 199 1.90 -12.93 -18.99
C VAL A 199 0.75 -12.81 -19.97
N GLU A 200 -0.44 -13.25 -19.56
CA GLU A 200 -1.69 -12.99 -20.28
C GLU A 200 -2.52 -11.94 -19.53
N LEU A 201 -2.86 -10.85 -20.22
CA LEU A 201 -3.65 -9.76 -19.67
C LEU A 201 -5.09 -9.85 -20.17
N GLY A 202 -6.05 -9.93 -19.25
CA GLY A 202 -7.48 -9.77 -19.56
C GLY A 202 -7.81 -8.34 -19.98
N PRO A 203 -9.02 -8.04 -20.46
CA PRO A 203 -9.40 -6.68 -20.84
C PRO A 203 -9.34 -5.71 -19.65
N GLU A 204 -9.07 -4.44 -19.93
CA GLU A 204 -9.20 -3.37 -18.94
C GLU A 204 -10.69 -3.12 -18.62
N LEU A 205 -11.00 -3.02 -17.34
CA LEU A 205 -12.33 -2.71 -16.80
C LEU A 205 -12.27 -1.41 -16.02
N VAL A 206 -13.00 -0.39 -16.49
CA VAL A 206 -13.19 0.86 -15.73
C VAL A 206 -14.16 0.59 -14.57
N LEU A 207 -13.69 0.82 -13.36
CA LEU A 207 -14.47 0.70 -12.12
C LEU A 207 -15.09 2.04 -11.70
N ASP A 208 -14.40 3.13 -11.98
CA ASP A 208 -14.84 4.51 -11.68
C ASP A 208 -14.23 5.48 -12.71
N ASP A 209 -15.02 6.44 -13.19
CA ASP A 209 -14.58 7.42 -14.19
C ASP A 209 -14.02 8.72 -13.59
N ARG A 210 -14.09 8.89 -12.26
CA ARG A 210 -13.65 10.09 -11.56
C ARG A 210 -13.24 9.85 -10.10
N THR A 211 -11.96 9.57 -9.89
CA THR A 211 -11.38 9.37 -8.55
C THR A 211 -10.50 10.52 -8.07
N CYS A 212 -9.96 10.39 -6.86
CA CYS A 212 -8.89 11.25 -6.40
C CYS A 212 -7.56 10.89 -7.08
N ASP A 213 -6.83 11.91 -7.51
CA ASP A 213 -5.75 11.77 -8.50
C ASP A 213 -4.44 11.13 -7.98
N CYS A 214 -4.30 10.88 -6.67
CA CYS A 214 -3.02 10.44 -6.09
C CYS A 214 -3.14 9.70 -4.75
N CYS A 215 -4.31 9.14 -4.45
CA CYS A 215 -4.52 8.36 -3.22
C CYS A 215 -4.33 6.89 -3.51
N GLN A 216 -3.55 6.20 -2.67
CA GLN A 216 -3.38 4.75 -2.74
C GLN A 216 -4.73 4.02 -2.75
N THR A 217 -4.81 2.96 -3.53
CA THR A 217 -5.92 2.00 -3.47
C THR A 217 -5.59 0.92 -2.44
N SER A 218 -6.62 0.19 -1.97
CA SER A 218 -6.44 -0.99 -1.14
C SER A 218 -7.44 -2.06 -1.57
N ALA A 219 -6.94 -3.24 -1.94
CA ALA A 219 -7.80 -4.33 -2.40
C ALA A 219 -7.55 -5.63 -1.64
N VAL A 220 -8.61 -6.40 -1.44
CA VAL A 220 -8.57 -7.71 -0.79
C VAL A 220 -9.52 -8.67 -1.53
N SER A 221 -9.20 -9.97 -1.54
CA SER A 221 -10.16 -10.99 -1.99
C SER A 221 -11.40 -10.96 -1.09
N ASP A 222 -12.59 -11.13 -1.66
CA ASP A 222 -13.85 -11.26 -0.91
C ASP A 222 -14.09 -12.68 -0.37
N GLY A 223 -13.24 -13.64 -0.78
CA GLY A 223 -13.28 -15.07 -0.42
C GLY A 223 -14.43 -15.86 -1.04
N ALA A 224 -15.11 -15.28 -2.01
CA ALA A 224 -16.12 -15.89 -2.87
C ALA A 224 -15.74 -15.74 -4.36
N GLY A 225 -14.44 -15.56 -4.64
CA GLY A 225 -13.88 -15.40 -5.99
C GLY A 225 -13.94 -13.98 -6.57
N GLY A 226 -14.40 -12.99 -5.80
CA GLY A 226 -14.34 -11.58 -6.15
C GLY A 226 -13.25 -10.81 -5.41
N VAL A 227 -13.16 -9.52 -5.71
CA VAL A 227 -12.21 -8.57 -5.12
C VAL A 227 -12.95 -7.35 -4.62
N LEU A 228 -12.67 -6.94 -3.39
CA LEU A 228 -13.13 -5.68 -2.81
C LEU A 228 -12.03 -4.64 -2.96
N VAL A 229 -12.38 -3.46 -3.45
CA VAL A 229 -11.43 -2.38 -3.79
C VAL A 229 -11.86 -1.09 -3.12
N ALA A 230 -11.10 -0.66 -2.12
CA ALA A 230 -11.27 0.61 -1.45
C ALA A 230 -10.39 1.68 -2.11
N TYR A 231 -10.96 2.85 -2.36
CA TYR A 231 -10.27 4.00 -2.95
C TYR A 231 -10.89 5.30 -2.46
N ARG A 232 -10.21 6.42 -2.75
CA ARG A 232 -10.79 7.75 -2.51
C ARG A 232 -11.46 8.24 -3.78
N ASP A 233 -12.77 8.35 -3.74
CA ASP A 233 -13.58 8.86 -4.83
C ASP A 233 -13.46 10.40 -4.95
N ARG A 234 -13.95 10.98 -6.04
CA ARG A 234 -14.03 12.42 -6.25
C ARG A 234 -15.33 12.78 -6.98
N SER A 235 -16.32 13.21 -6.22
CA SER A 235 -17.57 13.72 -6.82
C SER A 235 -17.34 14.97 -7.71
N PRO A 236 -18.31 15.35 -8.56
CA PRO A 236 -18.28 16.61 -9.30
C PRO A 236 -18.21 17.88 -8.43
N LYS A 237 -18.50 17.77 -7.12
CA LYS A 237 -18.43 18.87 -6.14
C LYS A 237 -17.12 18.85 -5.33
N GLU A 238 -16.11 18.11 -5.76
CA GLU A 238 -14.83 17.93 -5.05
C GLU A 238 -14.97 17.34 -3.64
N VAL A 239 -16.07 16.63 -3.36
CA VAL A 239 -16.17 15.76 -2.18
C VAL A 239 -15.33 14.53 -2.45
N ARG A 240 -14.40 14.21 -1.53
CA ARG A 240 -13.45 13.11 -1.64
C ARG A 240 -13.62 12.09 -0.53
N ASP A 241 -14.77 11.41 -0.54
CA ASP A 241 -15.10 10.33 0.38
C ASP A 241 -14.40 9.02 -0.02
N ILE A 242 -14.38 8.06 0.90
CA ILE A 242 -13.90 6.71 0.60
C ILE A 242 -15.04 5.91 -0.01
N SER A 243 -14.74 5.21 -1.10
CA SER A 243 -15.64 4.26 -1.75
C SER A 243 -15.08 2.84 -1.69
N LEU A 244 -15.98 1.86 -1.71
CA LEU A 244 -15.62 0.43 -1.77
C LEU A 244 -16.43 -0.24 -2.87
N VAL A 245 -15.77 -0.70 -3.93
CA VAL A 245 -16.41 -1.47 -5.01
C VAL A 245 -16.07 -2.95 -4.93
N ARG A 246 -16.94 -3.78 -5.50
CA ARG A 246 -16.71 -5.22 -5.68
C ARG A 246 -16.55 -5.54 -7.17
N ILE A 247 -15.49 -6.28 -7.50
CA ILE A 247 -15.28 -6.91 -8.80
C ILE A 247 -15.63 -8.39 -8.67
N ALA A 248 -16.48 -8.90 -9.55
CA ALA A 248 -16.78 -10.32 -9.68
C ALA A 248 -17.04 -10.70 -11.14
N ASP A 249 -16.58 -11.88 -11.55
CA ASP A 249 -16.74 -12.39 -12.92
C ASP A 249 -16.30 -11.39 -14.01
N GLY A 250 -15.21 -10.66 -13.74
CA GLY A 250 -14.65 -9.65 -14.64
C GLY A 250 -15.52 -8.40 -14.84
N LYS A 251 -16.40 -8.09 -13.87
CA LYS A 251 -17.33 -6.95 -13.92
C LYS A 251 -17.42 -6.25 -12.58
N LEU A 252 -17.79 -4.97 -12.61
CA LEU A 252 -18.24 -4.25 -11.43
C LEU A 252 -19.57 -4.84 -10.97
N ASP A 253 -19.62 -5.31 -9.72
CA ASP A 253 -20.74 -6.07 -9.16
C ASP A 253 -21.49 -5.31 -8.05
N GLY A 254 -20.87 -4.30 -7.44
CA GLY A 254 -21.56 -3.48 -6.44
C GLY A 254 -20.67 -2.52 -5.67
N HIS A 255 -21.30 -1.78 -4.76
CA HIS A 255 -20.67 -0.78 -3.88
C HIS A 255 -21.05 -1.03 -2.42
N MET A 256 -20.15 -0.75 -1.50
CA MET A 256 -20.31 -0.91 -0.05
C MET A 256 -19.56 0.19 0.69
N ASP A 257 -19.85 1.45 0.37
CA ASP A 257 -19.06 2.59 0.84
C ASP A 257 -19.07 2.73 2.37
N PRO A 258 -17.93 3.05 3.00
CA PRO A 258 -17.89 3.50 4.39
C PRO A 258 -18.73 4.76 4.63
N PRO A 259 -19.04 5.12 5.90
CA PRO A 259 -19.75 6.36 6.20
C PRO A 259 -19.05 7.59 5.60
N ALA A 260 -19.80 8.38 4.84
CA ALA A 260 -19.32 9.61 4.21
C ALA A 260 -18.77 10.61 5.24
N ASP A 261 -17.63 11.23 4.92
CA ASP A 261 -17.06 12.35 5.67
C ASP A 261 -17.53 13.70 5.11
N ARG A 262 -17.95 13.70 3.84
CA ARG A 262 -18.31 14.87 3.03
C ARG A 262 -17.17 15.86 2.92
N TRP A 263 -15.93 15.38 2.99
CA TRP A 263 -14.76 16.22 2.97
C TRP A 263 -14.58 16.83 1.58
N THR A 264 -14.81 18.13 1.46
CA THR A 264 -14.51 18.92 0.26
C THR A 264 -13.08 19.45 0.32
N VAL A 265 -12.28 19.11 -0.68
CA VAL A 265 -10.90 19.59 -0.80
C VAL A 265 -10.50 19.78 -2.25
N SER A 266 -9.95 20.96 -2.53
CA SER A 266 -9.26 21.27 -3.77
C SER A 266 -7.82 20.80 -3.65
N GLY A 267 -7.53 19.61 -4.17
CA GLY A 267 -6.19 19.02 -4.17
C GLY A 267 -6.14 17.63 -3.54
N CYS A 268 -5.08 16.88 -3.85
CA CYS A 268 -4.93 15.51 -3.39
C CYS A 268 -4.23 15.44 -2.01
N PRO A 269 -4.82 14.77 -1.02
CA PRO A 269 -4.21 14.66 0.31
C PRO A 269 -3.12 13.58 0.38
N VAL A 270 -2.91 12.84 -0.71
CA VAL A 270 -2.01 11.69 -0.79
C VAL A 270 -2.28 10.72 0.37
N ASN A 271 -3.54 10.36 0.57
CA ASN A 271 -3.99 9.54 1.70
C ASN A 271 -5.15 8.67 1.26
N GLY A 272 -4.83 7.43 0.86
CA GLY A 272 -5.81 6.40 0.53
C GLY A 272 -6.41 5.72 1.76
N PRO A 273 -7.47 4.91 1.57
CA PRO A 273 -7.95 4.02 2.60
C PRO A 273 -7.05 2.78 2.74
N SER A 274 -7.12 2.14 3.90
CA SER A 274 -6.65 0.77 4.11
C SER A 274 -7.84 -0.13 4.41
N LEU A 275 -7.95 -1.23 3.68
CA LEU A 275 -9.00 -2.23 3.81
C LEU A 275 -8.41 -3.52 4.39
N ALA A 276 -9.05 -4.05 5.44
CA ALA A 276 -8.70 -5.32 6.05
C ALA A 276 -9.90 -6.26 6.00
N ARG A 277 -9.64 -7.57 5.84
CA ARG A 277 -10.67 -8.61 5.86
C ARG A 277 -10.20 -9.81 6.68
N ARG A 278 -11.13 -10.40 7.44
CA ARG A 278 -10.97 -11.72 8.07
C ARG A 278 -12.27 -12.49 7.98
N GLY A 279 -12.31 -13.53 7.16
CA GLY A 279 -13.55 -14.25 6.86
C GLY A 279 -14.61 -13.29 6.27
N ALA A 280 -15.78 -13.19 6.90
CA ALA A 280 -16.81 -12.22 6.48
C ALA A 280 -16.62 -10.81 7.05
N ALA A 281 -15.75 -10.63 8.05
CA ALA A 281 -15.51 -9.34 8.69
C ALA A 281 -14.65 -8.45 7.79
N LEU A 282 -15.03 -7.18 7.72
CA LEU A 282 -14.30 -6.11 7.05
C LEU A 282 -13.94 -5.01 8.05
N ALA A 283 -12.88 -4.29 7.74
CA ALA A 283 -12.57 -3.03 8.39
C ALA A 283 -11.94 -2.07 7.39
N ALA A 284 -12.24 -0.78 7.53
CA ALA A 284 -11.60 0.28 6.78
C ALA A 284 -10.98 1.29 7.74
N ALA A 285 -9.81 1.81 7.42
CA ALA A 285 -9.16 2.92 8.11
C ALA A 285 -8.68 3.97 7.10
N TRP A 286 -8.88 5.25 7.37
CA TRP A 286 -8.51 6.32 6.44
C TRP A 286 -8.31 7.66 7.13
N PHE A 287 -7.52 8.52 6.50
CA PHE A 287 -7.40 9.92 6.88
C PHE A 287 -8.52 10.75 6.27
N THR A 288 -9.03 11.73 7.00
CA THR A 288 -10.04 12.68 6.52
C THR A 288 -9.97 14.00 7.28
N MET A 289 -10.81 14.97 6.91
CA MET A 289 -11.00 16.21 7.68
C MET A 289 -12.46 16.38 8.06
N ASP A 290 -12.73 16.55 9.36
CA ASP A 290 -14.05 16.98 9.82
C ASP A 290 -14.25 18.46 9.49
N LEU A 291 -15.31 18.75 8.73
CA LEU A 291 -15.71 20.11 8.36
C LEU A 291 -16.43 20.85 9.50
N GLY A 292 -16.73 20.15 10.60
CA GLY A 292 -17.54 20.60 11.71
C GLY A 292 -19.03 20.64 11.35
N LEU A 293 -19.89 20.28 12.31
CA LEU A 293 -21.36 20.17 12.14
C LEU A 293 -22.08 21.43 11.60
N THR A 294 -21.39 22.58 11.52
CA THR A 294 -21.98 23.87 11.13
C THR A 294 -21.15 24.66 10.09
N GLY A 295 -20.05 24.10 9.57
CA GLY A 295 -19.16 24.80 8.63
C GLY A 295 -18.43 26.04 9.19
N LYS A 296 -18.54 26.29 10.51
CA LYS A 296 -17.90 27.42 11.21
C LYS A 296 -16.64 27.03 11.99
N ALA A 297 -16.42 25.74 12.22
CA ALA A 297 -15.22 25.24 12.87
C ALA A 297 -14.08 25.14 11.84
N LYS A 298 -12.83 25.31 12.29
CA LYS A 298 -11.67 25.02 11.44
C LYS A 298 -11.67 23.51 11.12
N PRO A 299 -11.44 23.11 9.85
CA PRO A 299 -11.30 21.70 9.52
C PRO A 299 -10.25 21.03 10.40
N GLN A 300 -10.59 19.87 10.97
CA GLN A 300 -9.67 19.12 11.82
C GLN A 300 -9.26 17.82 11.13
N PRO A 301 -7.96 17.57 10.91
CA PRO A 301 -7.48 16.30 10.40
C PRO A 301 -7.78 15.19 11.41
N MET A 302 -8.18 14.03 10.90
CA MET A 302 -8.47 12.85 11.70
C MET A 302 -8.14 11.57 10.94
N VAL A 303 -7.84 10.51 11.68
CA VAL A 303 -7.89 9.15 11.17
C VAL A 303 -9.16 8.51 11.70
N ARG A 304 -9.97 7.96 10.80
CA ARG A 304 -11.19 7.21 11.13
C ARG A 304 -11.01 5.74 10.83
N ALA A 305 -11.74 4.90 11.55
CA ALA A 305 -11.89 3.49 11.22
C ALA A 305 -13.31 3.01 11.52
N CYS A 306 -13.77 2.01 10.76
CA CYS A 306 -15.04 1.32 10.98
C CYS A 306 -14.92 -0.18 10.72
N PHE A 307 -15.74 -0.94 11.43
CA PHE A 307 -16.02 -2.35 11.12
C PHE A 307 -17.15 -2.48 10.11
N GLY A 308 -17.16 -3.59 9.40
CA GLY A 308 -18.23 -3.98 8.49
C GLY A 308 -18.24 -5.48 8.22
N THR A 309 -19.12 -5.90 7.31
CA THR A 309 -19.12 -7.26 6.76
C THR A 309 -19.36 -7.23 5.26
N THR A 310 -18.96 -8.29 4.56
CA THR A 310 -19.18 -8.41 3.11
C THR A 310 -20.66 -8.46 2.71
N SER A 311 -21.57 -8.74 3.65
CA SER A 311 -23.01 -8.84 3.39
C SER A 311 -23.83 -7.66 3.89
N GLN A 312 -23.36 -6.94 4.91
CA GLN A 312 -24.09 -5.81 5.52
C GLN A 312 -23.43 -4.45 5.29
N GLY A 313 -22.22 -4.41 4.71
CA GLY A 313 -21.45 -3.17 4.56
C GLY A 313 -20.85 -2.68 5.89
N PHE A 314 -20.50 -1.40 5.96
CA PHE A 314 -19.85 -0.78 7.12
C PHE A 314 -20.82 -0.18 8.12
N GLY A 315 -20.47 -0.29 9.40
CA GLY A 315 -21.11 0.42 10.50
C GLY A 315 -20.55 1.84 10.70
N SER A 316 -20.82 2.42 11.86
CA SER A 316 -20.33 3.77 12.20
C SER A 316 -18.81 3.84 12.28
N ALA A 317 -18.24 4.89 11.72
CA ALA A 317 -16.81 5.17 11.82
C ALA A 317 -16.46 6.05 13.03
N ARG A 318 -15.38 5.69 13.72
CA ARG A 318 -14.86 6.41 14.88
C ARG A 318 -13.49 7.00 14.60
N ARG A 319 -13.13 8.07 15.31
CA ARG A 319 -11.79 8.64 15.33
C ARG A 319 -10.83 7.73 16.10
N VAL A 320 -9.60 7.58 15.63
CA VAL A 320 -8.54 6.77 16.29
C VAL A 320 -7.28 7.56 16.66
N ASP A 321 -7.05 8.73 16.04
CA ASP A 321 -5.85 9.55 16.29
C ASP A 321 -5.92 10.40 17.57
N LEU A 322 -4.78 10.99 17.97
CA LEU A 322 -4.67 11.82 19.17
C LEU A 322 -4.77 13.33 18.92
N GLY A 323 -5.22 13.78 17.75
CA GLY A 323 -5.43 15.22 17.49
C GLY A 323 -4.70 15.80 16.28
N LYS A 324 -3.57 15.21 15.90
CA LYS A 324 -2.64 15.78 14.90
C LYS A 324 -2.14 14.76 13.88
N PRO A 325 -3.01 13.96 13.25
CA PRO A 325 -2.56 12.94 12.33
C PRO A 325 -2.00 13.56 11.05
N ILE A 326 -0.94 12.95 10.56
CA ILE A 326 -0.46 13.13 9.17
C ILE A 326 -1.21 12.16 8.24
N GLY A 327 -1.75 11.07 8.80
CA GLY A 327 -2.51 10.05 8.08
C GLY A 327 -1.70 8.79 7.85
N ARG A 328 -1.63 8.32 6.61
CA ARG A 328 -0.91 7.10 6.20
C ARG A 328 -1.39 5.87 6.97
N ALA A 329 -2.71 5.78 7.12
CA ALA A 329 -3.34 4.75 7.90
C ALA A 329 -3.17 3.37 7.23
N THR A 330 -2.88 2.36 8.04
CA THR A 330 -2.86 0.95 7.63
C THR A 330 -3.56 0.11 8.70
N ALA A 331 -4.31 -0.91 8.30
CA ALA A 331 -5.11 -1.72 9.20
C ALA A 331 -4.96 -3.21 8.89
N THR A 332 -5.00 -4.04 9.92
CA THR A 332 -5.02 -5.50 9.78
C THR A 332 -5.81 -6.13 10.91
N PHE A 333 -6.47 -7.27 10.65
CA PHE A 333 -7.03 -8.08 11.71
C PHE A 333 -5.93 -8.96 12.32
N GLY A 334 -5.70 -8.83 13.61
CA GLY A 334 -4.71 -9.57 14.38
C GLY A 334 -5.30 -10.80 15.13
N PRO A 335 -4.68 -11.20 16.25
CA PRO A 335 -5.16 -12.29 17.11
C PRO A 335 -6.65 -12.14 17.47
N ASP A 336 -7.35 -13.27 17.57
CA ASP A 336 -8.74 -13.33 18.07
C ASP A 336 -9.77 -12.41 17.39
N GLY A 337 -9.45 -11.89 16.20
CA GLY A 337 -10.31 -11.02 15.41
C GLY A 337 -10.23 -9.55 15.81
N HIS A 338 -9.24 -9.19 16.63
CA HIS A 338 -8.95 -7.80 16.97
C HIS A 338 -8.50 -7.03 15.73
N LEU A 339 -8.92 -5.78 15.61
CA LEU A 339 -8.47 -4.88 14.55
C LEU A 339 -7.39 -3.96 15.08
N PHE A 340 -6.23 -4.00 14.42
CA PHE A 340 -5.13 -3.10 14.69
C PHE A 340 -5.07 -2.04 13.59
N VAL A 341 -4.97 -0.77 13.99
CA VAL A 341 -4.83 0.37 13.08
C VAL A 341 -3.57 1.13 13.45
N ALA A 342 -2.67 1.30 12.48
CA ALA A 342 -1.51 2.16 12.60
C ALA A 342 -1.66 3.43 11.76
N TRP A 343 -1.09 4.54 12.24
CA TRP A 343 -1.06 5.81 11.51
C TRP A 343 0.18 6.62 11.89
N LEU A 344 0.50 7.60 11.05
CA LEU A 344 1.55 8.57 11.31
C LEU A 344 0.96 9.83 11.94
N GLU A 345 1.53 10.26 13.06
CA GLU A 345 1.09 11.44 13.79
C GLU A 345 2.26 12.39 14.03
N GLN A 346 1.99 13.70 14.00
CA GLN A 346 3.03 14.69 14.30
C GLN A 346 3.48 14.59 15.77
N GLY A 347 4.79 14.53 15.99
CA GLY A 347 5.44 14.42 17.30
C GLY A 347 6.50 15.49 17.51
N GLY A 348 6.37 16.29 18.59
CA GLY A 348 7.28 17.41 18.84
C GLY A 348 7.30 18.45 17.71
N ASP A 349 8.33 19.30 17.66
CA ASP A 349 8.39 20.43 16.71
C ASP A 349 8.80 20.03 15.28
N ARG A 350 9.50 18.89 15.09
CA ARG A 350 9.99 18.44 13.76
C ARG A 350 9.85 16.93 13.49
N GLY A 351 9.35 16.15 14.44
CA GLY A 351 9.22 14.70 14.32
C GLY A 351 7.80 14.26 13.95
N ALA A 352 7.68 12.99 13.62
CA ALA A 352 6.44 12.25 13.58
C ALA A 352 6.67 10.89 14.24
N ARG A 353 5.58 10.24 14.64
CA ARG A 353 5.61 8.92 15.27
C ARG A 353 4.58 8.02 14.63
N TRP A 354 4.97 6.79 14.36
CA TRP A 354 4.05 5.71 14.03
C TRP A 354 3.39 5.25 15.32
N LEU A 355 2.06 5.30 15.33
CA LEU A 355 1.22 4.87 16.42
C LEU A 355 0.43 3.63 16.02
N LEU A 356 0.10 2.78 16.98
CA LEU A 356 -0.75 1.61 16.81
C LEU A 356 -1.85 1.59 17.86
N GLN A 357 -3.07 1.32 17.43
CA GLN A 357 -4.23 1.19 18.29
C GLN A 357 -4.94 -0.13 18.04
N ASP A 358 -5.24 -0.87 19.12
CA ASP A 358 -6.19 -1.98 19.11
C ASP A 358 -7.61 -1.42 19.25
N LEU A 359 -8.49 -1.81 18.34
CA LEU A 359 -9.87 -1.38 18.24
C LEU A 359 -10.86 -2.41 18.83
N GLY A 360 -10.38 -3.54 19.36
CA GLY A 360 -11.20 -4.68 19.73
C GLY A 360 -11.72 -5.42 18.50
N THR A 361 -12.81 -6.16 18.66
CA THR A 361 -13.38 -6.99 17.58
C THR A 361 -14.67 -6.37 17.02
N PRO A 362 -15.15 -6.79 15.83
CA PRO A 362 -16.46 -6.35 15.33
C PRO A 362 -17.61 -6.65 16.32
N ALA A 363 -17.53 -7.77 17.05
CA ALA A 363 -18.56 -8.18 18.01
C ALA A 363 -18.43 -7.46 19.37
N ASN A 364 -17.21 -7.07 19.74
CA ASN A 364 -16.92 -6.36 20.98
C ASN A 364 -15.92 -5.22 20.69
N PRO A 365 -16.39 -4.12 20.06
CA PRO A 365 -15.52 -2.99 19.77
C PRO A 365 -15.13 -2.30 21.08
N ALA A 366 -13.85 -1.93 21.21
CA ALA A 366 -13.36 -1.24 22.41
C ALA A 366 -14.16 0.06 22.66
N THR A 367 -14.68 0.26 23.86
CA THR A 367 -15.43 1.48 24.21
C THR A 367 -14.53 2.65 24.58
N ASP A 368 -13.35 2.34 25.10
CA ASP A 368 -12.25 3.27 25.38
C ASP A 368 -11.00 2.71 24.70
N LEU A 369 -10.33 3.54 23.89
CA LEU A 369 -9.12 3.15 23.16
C LEU A 369 -7.86 3.25 24.05
N GLY A 370 -7.91 4.02 25.14
CA GLY A 370 -6.71 4.28 25.94
C GLY A 370 -5.62 4.99 25.13
N SER A 371 -4.36 4.75 25.50
CA SER A 371 -3.20 5.32 24.81
C SER A 371 -2.68 4.35 23.74
N PRO A 372 -2.39 4.82 22.52
CA PRO A 372 -1.79 3.98 21.49
C PRO A 372 -0.34 3.64 21.80
N GLU A 373 0.11 2.51 21.25
CA GLU A 373 1.51 2.09 21.28
C GLU A 373 2.33 2.94 20.31
N VAL A 374 3.58 3.26 20.68
CA VAL A 374 4.53 3.98 19.80
C VAL A 374 5.43 2.97 19.11
N LEU A 375 5.27 2.81 17.80
CA LEU A 375 6.04 1.85 16.99
C LEU A 375 7.41 2.41 16.61
N GLY A 376 7.53 3.72 16.41
CA GLY A 376 8.80 4.35 16.08
C GLY A 376 8.67 5.83 15.75
N GLU A 377 9.77 6.56 15.94
CA GLU A 377 9.88 7.96 15.56
C GLU A 377 10.54 8.09 14.18
N VAL A 378 10.02 9.02 13.38
CA VAL A 378 10.49 9.35 12.03
C VAL A 378 10.45 10.85 11.82
N GLU A 379 11.03 11.33 10.72
CA GLU A 379 10.85 12.72 10.32
C GLU A 379 9.39 13.00 9.92
N ALA A 380 8.89 14.21 10.17
CA ALA A 380 7.61 14.66 9.61
C ALA A 380 7.74 15.01 8.12
N SER A 381 8.25 14.09 7.30
CA SER A 381 8.56 14.30 5.90
C SER A 381 7.80 13.33 5.00
N ARG A 382 7.64 13.71 3.72
CA ARG A 382 7.09 12.82 2.69
C ARG A 382 7.94 11.55 2.51
N ARG A 383 9.25 11.65 2.75
CA ARG A 383 10.22 10.55 2.59
C ARG A 383 10.03 9.39 3.57
N SER A 384 9.33 9.61 4.68
CA SER A 384 8.96 8.51 5.59
C SER A 384 7.92 7.55 5.00
N GLY A 385 7.38 7.86 3.80
CA GLY A 385 6.55 6.96 3.01
C GLY A 385 5.32 6.45 3.76
N PHE A 386 4.78 5.32 3.32
CA PHE A 386 3.67 4.63 3.96
C PHE A 386 4.20 3.38 4.67
N ALA A 387 3.67 3.10 5.85
CA ALA A 387 3.99 1.87 6.56
C ALA A 387 3.07 0.73 6.10
N SER A 388 3.51 -0.49 6.38
CA SER A 388 2.74 -1.72 6.17
C SER A 388 2.56 -2.43 7.50
N LEU A 389 1.34 -2.81 7.82
CA LEU A 389 0.98 -3.57 9.02
C LEU A 389 0.34 -4.89 8.59
N LEU A 390 0.85 -6.01 9.10
CA LEU A 390 0.39 -7.35 8.71
C LEU A 390 0.33 -8.27 9.92
N TRP A 391 -0.79 -8.97 10.08
CA TRP A 391 -0.85 -10.17 10.90
C TRP A 391 -0.68 -11.40 10.00
N ASN A 392 0.30 -12.24 10.28
CA ASN A 392 0.57 -13.42 9.45
C ASN A 392 -0.04 -14.73 9.99
N GLY A 393 -0.90 -14.65 11.00
CA GLY A 393 -1.44 -15.83 11.70
C GLY A 393 -0.74 -16.15 13.02
N GLU A 394 0.48 -15.65 13.22
CA GLU A 394 1.27 -15.88 14.43
C GLU A 394 1.80 -14.59 15.07
N ARG A 395 2.18 -13.61 14.25
CA ARG A 395 2.90 -12.41 14.68
C ARG A 395 2.34 -11.19 13.99
N LEU A 396 2.31 -10.08 14.72
CA LEU A 396 2.01 -8.77 14.16
C LEU A 396 3.32 -8.15 13.68
N LEU A 397 3.36 -7.79 12.41
CA LEU A 397 4.54 -7.28 11.73
C LEU A 397 4.27 -5.84 11.27
N PHE A 398 5.29 -4.99 11.39
CA PHE A 398 5.22 -3.60 10.97
C PHE A 398 6.46 -3.22 10.17
N ALA A 399 6.30 -2.71 8.95
CA ALA A 399 7.41 -2.23 8.13
C ALA A 399 7.22 -0.75 7.81
N PHE A 400 8.31 0.04 7.87
CA PHE A 400 8.28 1.48 7.67
C PHE A 400 9.59 2.01 7.09
N THR A 401 9.58 3.24 6.59
CA THR A 401 10.78 3.92 6.06
C THR A 401 11.24 5.01 7.02
N ARG A 402 12.54 5.02 7.31
CA ARG A 402 13.24 6.11 8.01
C ARG A 402 14.09 6.91 7.04
N THR A 403 14.38 8.15 7.42
CA THR A 403 15.33 9.02 6.71
C THR A 403 16.52 9.24 7.62
N ALA A 404 17.73 9.04 7.08
CA ALA A 404 18.98 9.32 7.76
C ALA A 404 19.36 10.80 7.63
N GLU A 405 20.31 11.26 8.46
CA GLU A 405 20.76 12.67 8.49
C GLU A 405 21.36 13.12 7.14
N ASP A 406 21.96 12.21 6.37
CA ASP A 406 22.49 12.47 5.03
C ASP A 406 21.41 12.49 3.93
N GLY A 407 20.15 12.30 4.32
CA GLY A 407 19.00 12.29 3.42
C GLY A 407 18.75 10.96 2.73
N THR A 408 19.54 9.92 2.96
CA THR A 408 19.21 8.56 2.47
C THR A 408 18.00 7.99 3.21
N THR A 409 17.28 7.05 2.58
CA THR A 409 16.17 6.34 3.23
C THR A 409 16.54 4.90 3.54
N ARG A 410 16.01 4.37 4.65
CA ARG A 410 16.18 2.96 5.04
C ARG A 410 14.83 2.38 5.39
N VAL A 411 14.52 1.20 4.87
CA VAL A 411 13.38 0.42 5.35
C VAL A 411 13.76 -0.38 6.59
N ASP A 412 12.84 -0.49 7.53
CA ASP A 412 12.98 -1.31 8.72
C ASP A 412 11.68 -2.08 8.96
N SER A 413 11.77 -3.16 9.74
CA SER A 413 10.58 -3.82 10.24
C SER A 413 10.70 -4.24 11.70
N LEU A 414 9.54 -4.39 12.33
CA LEU A 414 9.34 -4.78 13.71
C LEU A 414 8.41 -5.99 13.76
N VAL A 415 8.52 -6.78 14.81
CA VAL A 415 7.67 -7.94 15.08
C VAL A 415 7.20 -7.93 16.52
N ARG A 416 5.93 -8.29 16.72
CA ARG A 416 5.31 -8.58 18.01
C ARG A 416 4.72 -9.99 17.98
N ARG A 417 5.03 -10.76 19.01
CA ARG A 417 4.55 -12.14 19.19
C ARG A 417 3.22 -12.20 19.93
#